data_AF-A0A966GIH6-F1
#
_entry.id   AF-A0A966GIH6-F1
#
_cell.length_a   1.000
_cell.length_b   1.000
_cell.length_c   1.000
_cell.angle_alpha   90.00
_cell.angle_beta   90.00
_cell.angle_gamma   90.00
#
_symmetry.space_group_name_H-M   'P 1'
#
loop_
_entity.id
_entity.type
_entity.pdbx_description
1 polymer ?
#
loop_
_entity_poly.entity_id
_entity_poly.type
_entity_poly.pdbx_seq_one_letter_code
_entity_poly.pdbx_strand_id
1 'polypeptide(L)'
;MSSLFTDGLVIPALALALIGWLVPRGLSLVFPEGVRPLFVLAFVATLIMLMLGMAFFVILYVAQGVPLAALFEPGIASGVVHFLRLGLISALLWGPIMILSVAGLPRTWVKETW
;
A
#
# COMPACT_ATOMS: atom_id res chain seq x y z
N MET A 1 -0.58 18.21 22.22
CA MET A 1 -0.09 18.07 20.82
C MET A 1 0.92 16.94 20.65
N SER A 2 1.69 16.57 21.68
CA SER A 2 2.56 15.38 21.66
C SER A 2 1.81 14.05 21.63
N SER A 3 0.65 13.94 22.29
CA SER A 3 -0.15 12.69 22.32
C SER A 3 -0.64 12.23 20.95
N LEU A 4 -0.95 13.13 20.01
CA LEU A 4 -1.38 12.75 18.65
C LEU A 4 -0.29 12.04 17.83
N PHE A 5 0.99 12.28 18.16
CA PHE A 5 2.12 11.57 17.54
C PHE A 5 2.47 10.28 18.29
N THR A 6 2.15 10.20 19.58
CA THR A 6 2.41 9.05 20.45
C THR A 6 1.26 8.03 20.47
N ASP A 7 0.03 8.45 20.17
CA ASP A 7 -1.18 7.60 20.09
C ASP A 7 -1.21 6.81 18.76
N GLY A 8 -0.19 5.96 18.57
CA GLY A 8 -0.15 4.69 17.83
C GLY A 8 -0.51 4.61 16.33
N LEU A 9 -1.37 5.46 15.79
CA LEU A 9 -2.04 5.22 14.50
C LEU A 9 -1.78 6.29 13.44
N VAL A 10 -1.46 7.53 13.85
CA VAL A 10 -1.25 8.63 12.89
C VAL A 10 -0.01 8.39 12.03
N ILE A 11 1.13 8.07 12.65
CA ILE A 11 2.38 7.82 11.92
C ILE A 11 2.22 6.63 10.94
N PRO A 12 1.65 5.48 11.35
CA PRO A 12 1.38 4.39 10.42
C PRO A 12 0.47 4.75 9.25
N ALA A 13 -0.60 5.50 9.51
CA ALA A 13 -1.53 5.92 8.48
C ALA A 13 -0.86 6.84 7.44
N LEU A 14 -0.07 7.81 7.91
CA LEU A 14 0.70 8.71 7.04
C LEU A 14 1.73 7.96 6.19
N ALA A 15 2.41 6.97 6.79
CA ALA A 15 3.36 6.13 6.05
C ALA A 15 2.67 5.36 4.92
N LEU A 16 1.54 4.71 5.19
CA LEU A 16 0.77 3.99 4.16
C LEU A 16 0.24 4.93 3.08
N ALA A 17 -0.25 6.11 3.44
CA ALA A 17 -0.71 7.11 2.48
C ALA A 17 0.43 7.58 1.56
N LEU A 18 1.62 7.86 2.11
CA LEU A 18 2.80 8.24 1.34
C LEU A 18 3.23 7.15 0.37
N ILE A 19 3.24 5.89 0.82
CA ILE A 19 3.58 4.75 -0.03
C ILE A 19 2.54 4.60 -1.16
N GLY A 20 1.24 4.75 -0.84
CA GLY A 20 0.15 4.72 -1.82
C GLY A 20 0.31 5.77 -2.93
N TRP A 21 0.88 6.93 -2.60
CA TRP A 21 1.23 7.95 -3.59
C TRP A 21 2.46 7.57 -4.43
N LEU A 22 3.50 7.02 -3.80
CA LEU A 22 4.80 6.75 -4.42
C LEU A 22 4.78 5.54 -5.35
N VAL A 23 4.10 4.46 -4.97
CA VAL A 23 4.06 3.19 -5.73
C VAL A 23 3.63 3.38 -7.19
N PRO A 24 2.48 4.00 -7.52
CA PRO A 24 2.05 4.16 -8.91
C PRO A 24 3.01 5.05 -9.73
N ARG A 25 3.67 6.02 -9.08
CA ARG A 25 4.68 6.88 -9.73
C ARG A 25 5.98 6.13 -10.02
N GLY A 26 6.39 5.24 -9.12
CA GLY A 26 7.53 4.36 -9.37
C GLY A 26 7.25 3.42 -10.53
N LEU A 27 6.06 2.83 -10.58
CA LEU A 27 5.64 1.95 -11.66
C LEU A 27 5.54 2.66 -13.01
N SER A 28 5.11 3.93 -13.05
CA SER A 28 4.97 4.68 -14.30
C SER A 28 6.30 4.97 -15.00
N LEU A 29 7.44 4.80 -14.32
CA LEU A 29 8.76 4.90 -14.95
C LEU A 29 9.06 3.73 -15.90
N VAL A 30 8.38 2.61 -15.72
CA VAL A 30 8.65 1.34 -16.45
C VAL A 30 7.47 0.93 -17.31
N PHE A 31 6.24 1.27 -16.90
CA PHE A 31 5.03 0.95 -17.66
C PHE A 31 4.89 1.83 -18.90
N PRO A 32 4.38 1.28 -20.02
CA PRO A 32 4.08 2.08 -21.21
C PRO A 32 2.96 3.08 -20.91
N GLU A 33 2.96 4.20 -21.64
CA GLU A 33 1.90 5.20 -21.60
C GLU A 33 0.63 4.69 -22.30
N GLY A 34 -0.53 5.20 -21.89
CA GLY A 34 -1.83 4.86 -22.48
C GLY A 34 -2.88 4.34 -21.49
N VAL A 35 -4.15 4.41 -21.88
CA VAL A 35 -5.30 4.07 -21.00
C VAL A 35 -5.31 2.60 -20.58
N ARG A 36 -5.10 1.67 -21.52
CA ARG A 36 -5.05 0.23 -21.19
C ARG A 36 -3.89 -0.09 -20.23
N PRO A 37 -2.64 0.33 -20.49
CA PRO A 37 -1.56 0.23 -19.52
C PRO A 37 -1.86 0.87 -18.17
N LEU A 38 -2.59 2.00 -18.12
CA LEU A 38 -2.95 2.67 -16.88
C LEU A 38 -3.82 1.78 -15.97
N PHE A 39 -4.79 1.05 -16.53
CA PHE A 39 -5.59 0.09 -15.75
C PHE A 39 -4.75 -1.07 -15.22
N VAL A 40 -3.82 -1.59 -16.04
CA VAL A 40 -2.90 -2.65 -15.61
C VAL A 40 -1.98 -2.13 -14.50
N LEU A 41 -1.44 -0.91 -14.64
CA LEU A 41 -0.63 -0.25 -13.63
C LEU A 41 -1.41 -0.09 -12.33
N ALA A 42 -2.65 0.38 -12.39
CA ALA A 42 -3.50 0.56 -11.20
C ALA A 42 -3.74 -0.78 -10.47
N PHE A 43 -4.00 -1.84 -11.23
CA PHE A 43 -4.16 -3.19 -10.68
C PHE A 43 -2.86 -3.70 -10.03
N VAL A 44 -1.72 -3.59 -10.72
CA VAL A 44 -0.41 -3.99 -10.20
C VAL A 44 -0.03 -3.17 -8.97
N ALA A 45 -0.28 -1.85 -8.97
CA ALA A 45 -0.08 -0.99 -7.83
C ALA A 45 -0.92 -1.44 -6.62
N THR A 46 -2.17 -1.84 -6.86
CA THR A 46 -3.05 -2.37 -5.80
C THR A 46 -2.47 -3.66 -5.19
N LEU A 47 -2.00 -4.59 -6.02
CA LEU A 47 -1.38 -5.83 -5.52
C LEU A 47 -0.10 -5.55 -4.71
N ILE A 48 0.73 -4.62 -5.18
CA ILE A 48 1.92 -4.18 -4.45
C ILE A 48 1.54 -3.54 -3.13
N MET A 49 0.52 -2.67 -3.11
CA MET A 49 0.04 -2.04 -1.87
C MET A 49 -0.52 -3.06 -0.88
N LEU A 50 -1.18 -4.12 -1.34
CA LEU A 50 -1.62 -5.21 -0.46
C LEU A 50 -0.44 -5.95 0.16
N MET A 51 0.57 -6.31 -0.64
CA MET A 51 1.79 -6.96 -0.14
C MET A 51 2.55 -6.06 0.86
N LEU A 52 2.69 -4.78 0.53
CA LEU A 52 3.32 -3.79 1.42
C LEU A 52 2.51 -3.57 2.69
N GLY A 53 1.18 -3.51 2.60
CA GLY A 53 0.30 -3.41 3.76
C GLY A 53 0.45 -4.61 4.70
N MET A 54 0.46 -5.83 4.15
CA MET A 54 0.71 -7.05 4.92
C MET A 54 2.06 -6.99 5.63
N ALA A 55 3.14 -6.70 4.90
CA ALA A 55 4.47 -6.60 5.47
C ALA A 55 4.56 -5.50 6.54
N PHE A 56 3.92 -4.36 6.30
CA PHE A 56 3.88 -3.24 7.21
C PHE A 56 3.21 -3.60 8.54
N PHE A 57 2.07 -4.28 8.53
CA PHE A 57 1.42 -4.73 9.76
C PHE A 57 2.20 -5.82 10.49
N VAL A 58 2.86 -6.74 9.78
CA VAL A 58 3.77 -7.71 10.41
C VAL A 58 4.88 -6.97 11.15
N ILE A 59 5.52 -5.99 10.50
CA ILE A 59 6.58 -5.18 11.12
C ILE A 59 6.05 -4.42 12.35
N LEU A 60 4.86 -3.81 12.26
CA LEU A 60 4.27 -3.11 13.40
C LEU A 60 4.00 -4.04 14.59
N TYR A 61 3.46 -5.23 14.35
CA TYR A 61 3.19 -6.19 15.43
C TYR A 61 4.49 -6.65 16.10
N VAL A 62 5.53 -6.95 15.31
CA VAL A 62 6.84 -7.32 15.86
C VAL A 62 7.47 -6.16 16.62
N ALA A 63 7.37 -4.93 16.12
CA ALA A 63 7.87 -3.73 16.80
C ALA A 63 7.12 -3.44 18.11
N GLN A 64 5.86 -3.87 18.23
CA GLN A 64 5.07 -3.80 19.48
C GLN A 64 5.41 -4.93 20.48
N GLY A 65 6.36 -5.80 20.15
CA GLY A 65 6.86 -6.85 21.03
C GLY A 65 6.20 -8.22 20.82
N VAL A 66 5.34 -8.39 19.80
CA VAL A 66 4.77 -9.70 19.48
C VAL A 66 5.82 -10.56 18.77
N PRO A 67 6.18 -11.75 19.29
CA PRO A 67 7.14 -12.62 18.62
C PRO A 67 6.64 -13.04 17.24
N LEU A 68 7.51 -13.01 16.23
CA LEU A 68 7.14 -13.39 14.86
C LEU A 68 6.55 -14.81 14.78
N ALA A 69 7.07 -15.76 15.56
CA ALA A 69 6.54 -17.13 15.62
C ALA A 69 5.09 -17.19 16.14
N ALA A 70 4.72 -16.31 17.08
CA ALA A 70 3.37 -16.26 17.63
C ALA A 70 2.34 -15.76 16.58
N LEU A 71 2.77 -14.92 15.64
CA LEU A 71 1.90 -14.42 14.56
C LEU A 71 1.42 -15.52 13.60
N PHE A 72 2.15 -16.64 13.53
CA PHE A 72 1.88 -17.76 12.63
C PHE A 72 1.67 -19.08 13.37
N GLU A 73 1.52 -19.05 14.70
CA GLU A 73 1.27 -20.23 15.54
C GLU A 73 -0.01 -20.99 15.14
N PRO A 74 -1.13 -20.33 14.80
CA PRO A 74 -2.33 -21.00 14.28
C PRO A 74 -2.17 -21.53 12.85
N GLY A 75 -0.99 -21.38 12.22
CA GLY A 75 -0.68 -21.78 10.85
C GLY A 75 -0.31 -20.61 9.93
N ILE A 76 0.48 -20.90 8.89
CA ILE A 76 0.92 -19.89 7.90
C ILE A 76 -0.29 -19.31 7.15
N ALA A 77 -1.24 -20.17 6.73
CA ALA A 77 -2.40 -19.75 5.97
C ALA A 77 -3.31 -18.78 6.76
N SER A 78 -3.51 -19.04 8.05
CA SER A 78 -4.33 -18.18 8.92
C SER A 78 -3.64 -16.83 9.17
N GLY A 79 -2.32 -16.82 9.40
CA GLY A 79 -1.55 -15.59 9.48
C GLY A 79 -1.60 -14.76 8.19
N VAL A 80 -1.40 -15.39 7.02
CA VAL A 80 -1.51 -14.72 5.72
C VAL A 80 -2.89 -14.11 5.51
N VAL A 81 -3.96 -14.85 5.79
CA VAL A 81 -5.34 -14.34 5.67
C VAL A 81 -5.59 -13.17 6.62
N HIS A 82 -5.09 -13.24 7.85
CA HIS A 82 -5.21 -12.15 8.82
C HIS A 82 -4.55 -10.85 8.31
N PHE A 83 -3.28 -10.93 7.89
CA PHE A 83 -2.56 -9.75 7.39
C PHE A 83 -3.10 -9.27 6.05
N LEU A 84 -3.59 -10.15 5.18
CA LEU A 84 -4.26 -9.77 3.94
C LEU A 84 -5.51 -8.94 4.24
N ARG A 85 -6.32 -9.39 5.22
CA ARG A 85 -7.51 -8.64 5.66
C ARG A 85 -7.13 -7.27 6.23
N LEU A 86 -6.07 -7.19 7.03
CA LEU A 86 -5.56 -5.91 7.54
C LEU A 86 -5.09 -5.00 6.39
N GLY A 87 -4.34 -5.54 5.43
CA GLY A 87 -3.90 -4.84 4.23
C GLY A 87 -5.08 -4.29 3.42
N LEU A 88 -6.14 -5.09 3.22
CA LEU A 88 -7.37 -4.68 2.56
C LEU A 88 -8.10 -3.57 3.31
N ILE A 89 -8.29 -3.68 4.63
CA ILE A 89 -8.94 -2.65 5.44
C ILE A 89 -8.13 -1.34 5.40
N SER A 90 -6.79 -1.44 5.42
CA SER A 90 -5.92 -0.28 5.33
C SER A 90 -6.00 0.45 3.98
N ALA A 91 -6.61 -0.14 2.95
CA ALA A 91 -6.88 0.54 1.69
C ALA A 91 -7.78 1.76 1.86
N LEU A 92 -8.52 1.87 2.96
CA LEU A 92 -9.22 3.10 3.32
C LEU A 92 -8.26 4.29 3.54
N LEU A 93 -7.02 4.03 3.91
CA LEU A 93 -5.98 5.04 4.15
C LEU A 93 -5.19 5.37 2.88
N TRP A 94 -4.72 4.34 2.17
CA TRP A 94 -3.84 4.53 1.01
C TRP A 94 -4.56 4.51 -0.34
N GLY A 95 -5.72 3.87 -0.44
CA GLY A 95 -6.47 3.69 -1.68
C GLY A 95 -6.87 5.00 -2.36
N PRO A 96 -7.51 5.96 -1.67
CA PRO A 96 -7.85 7.26 -2.24
C PRO A 96 -6.61 8.00 -2.76
N ILE A 97 -5.51 7.95 -2.00
CA ILE A 97 -4.25 8.62 -2.37
C ILE A 97 -3.62 7.97 -3.61
N MET A 98 -3.62 6.64 -3.68
CA MET A 98 -3.16 5.90 -4.84
C MET A 98 -4.00 6.22 -6.08
N ILE A 99 -5.33 6.26 -5.97
CA ILE A 99 -6.22 6.60 -7.07
C ILE A 99 -5.93 8.02 -7.58
N LEU A 100 -5.77 9.00 -6.69
CA LEU A 100 -5.39 10.36 -7.07
C LEU A 100 -4.01 10.40 -7.75
N SER A 101 -3.07 9.60 -7.28
CA SER A 101 -1.74 9.51 -7.88
C SER A 101 -1.78 8.92 -9.30
N VAL A 102 -2.53 7.82 -9.50
CA VAL A 102 -2.77 7.20 -10.82
C VAL A 102 -3.50 8.15 -11.77
N ALA A 103 -4.55 8.83 -11.30
CA ALA A 103 -5.31 9.80 -12.11
C ALA A 103 -4.47 11.01 -12.56
N GLY A 104 -3.37 11.29 -11.86
CA GLY A 104 -2.43 12.35 -12.23
C GLY A 104 -1.42 11.95 -13.31
N LEU A 105 -1.20 10.65 -13.55
CA LEU A 105 -0.17 10.16 -14.48
C LEU A 105 -0.34 10.64 -15.94
N PRO A 106 -1.57 10.70 -16.52
CA PRO A 106 -1.75 11.12 -17.91
C PRO A 106 -1.23 12.53 -18.22
N ARG A 107 -1.09 13.40 -17.21
CA ARG A 107 -0.54 14.76 -17.37
C ARG A 107 0.94 14.78 -17.79
N THR A 108 1.63 13.65 -17.66
CA THR A 108 3.07 13.54 -17.91
C THR A 108 3.43 12.73 -19.16
N TRP A 109 2.42 12.22 -19.89
CA TRP A 109 2.64 11.39 -21.08
C TRP A 109 3.13 12.22 -22.27
N VAL A 110 4.03 11.64 -23.07
CA VAL A 110 4.69 12.32 -24.20
C VAL A 110 4.48 11.58 -25.53
N LYS A 111 4.41 10.25 -25.52
CA LYS A 111 4.49 9.40 -26.73
C LYS A 111 3.16 8.81 -27.15
N GLU A 112 2.48 8.13 -26.24
CA GLU A 112 1.27 7.36 -26.56
C GLU A 112 0.06 8.06 -25.93
N THR A 113 -0.70 8.75 -26.77
CA THR A 113 -1.99 9.33 -26.39
C THR A 113 -3.09 8.64 -27.18
N TRP A 114 -3.91 7.86 -26.47
CA TRP A 114 -5.20 7.32 -26.95
C TRP A 114 -6.28 7.79 -25.99
#